data_AF-A0A3B0Y3Q0-F1
#
_entry.id   AF-A0A3B0Y3Q0-F1
#
_cell.length_a   1.000
_cell.length_b   1.000
_cell.length_c   1.000
_cell.angle_alpha   90.00
_cell.angle_beta   90.00
_cell.angle_gamma   90.00
#
_symmetry.space_group_name_H-M   'P 1'
#
loop_
_entity.id
_entity.type
_entity.pdbx_description
1 polymer ?
#
loop_
_entity_poly.entity_id
_entity_poly.type
_entity_poly.pdbx_seq_one_letter_code
_entity_poly.pdbx_strand_id
1 'polypeptide(L)'
;MLVYLADYLSQFNSGFNVFQYLTLRAILGVLTALLMSFIIGPMMIRQLSFRQIGQQIRDDGPESHLSKAGTPTMGGALILVAIAVSTLLWADLANRYIWVVLLVTLSFGAIGWVDDYRKIVYGNSKGLSAAAKYGWQSLAALVTGLYLYYAAQSPAETELIVPFFKDVAIPLGAWYIVVVYLVVVGSSN
;
A
#
# COMPACT_ATOMS: atom_id res chain seq x y z
N MET A 1 14.36 -10.66 -1.19
CA MET A 1 15.85 -10.70 -1.33
C MET A 1 16.50 -11.60 -0.29
N LEU A 2 16.16 -11.47 0.99
CA LEU A 2 16.71 -12.34 2.04
C LEU A 2 16.27 -13.80 1.89
N VAL A 3 15.08 -14.03 1.32
CA VAL A 3 14.61 -15.39 1.01
C VAL A 3 15.53 -16.10 0.03
N TYR A 4 15.92 -15.43 -1.07
CA TYR A 4 16.82 -16.03 -2.05
C TYR A 4 18.22 -16.26 -1.48
N LEU A 5 18.69 -15.37 -0.60
CA LEU A 5 19.95 -15.56 0.12
C LEU A 5 19.88 -16.77 1.07
N ALA A 6 18.79 -16.90 1.84
CA ALA A 6 18.59 -18.03 2.73
C ALA A 6 18.46 -19.34 1.95
N ASP A 7 17.81 -19.30 0.79
CA ASP A 7 17.71 -20.45 -0.12
C ASP A 7 19.08 -20.90 -0.62
N TYR A 8 19.93 -19.96 -1.05
CA TYR A 8 21.31 -20.25 -1.42
C TYR A 8 22.13 -20.82 -0.25
N LEU A 9 21.99 -20.23 0.94
CA LEU A 9 22.71 -20.69 2.15
C LEU A 9 22.22 -22.05 2.66
N SER A 10 21.00 -22.46 2.31
CA SER A 10 20.46 -23.78 2.68
C SER A 10 21.25 -24.94 2.09
N GLN A 11 21.94 -24.71 0.96
CA GLN A 11 22.83 -25.67 0.32
C GLN A 11 24.06 -26.01 1.19
N PHE A 12 24.47 -25.08 2.07
CA PHE A 12 25.62 -25.24 2.95
C PHE A 12 25.22 -25.64 4.38
N ASN A 13 24.02 -25.24 4.84
CA ASN A 13 23.50 -25.61 6.15
C ASN A 13 21.96 -25.73 6.12
N SER A 14 21.46 -26.91 6.47
CA SER A 14 20.03 -27.22 6.45
C SER A 14 19.17 -26.38 7.41
N GLY A 15 19.79 -25.71 8.39
CA GLY A 15 19.10 -24.78 9.29
C GLY A 15 18.47 -23.58 8.57
N PHE A 16 19.00 -23.16 7.42
CA PHE A 16 18.41 -22.04 6.66
C PHE A 16 17.09 -22.39 5.96
N ASN A 17 16.72 -23.67 5.84
CA ASN A 17 15.41 -24.09 5.31
C ASN A 17 14.25 -23.53 6.14
N VAL A 18 14.50 -23.17 7.40
CA VAL A 18 13.50 -22.54 8.27
C VAL A 18 12.96 -21.24 7.65
N PHE A 19 13.76 -20.52 6.87
CA PHE A 19 13.33 -19.30 6.16
C PHE A 19 12.47 -19.56 4.92
N GLN A 20 12.31 -20.82 4.47
CA GLN A 20 11.41 -21.15 3.37
C GLN A 20 9.93 -21.24 3.83
N TYR A 21 9.68 -21.47 5.13
CA TYR A 21 8.33 -21.53 5.68
C TYR A 21 7.60 -20.18 5.55
N LEU A 22 6.43 -20.21 4.90
CA LEU A 22 5.63 -18.99 4.65
C LEU A 22 5.22 -18.29 5.96
N THR A 23 4.85 -19.06 6.99
CA THR A 23 4.44 -18.53 8.30
C THR A 23 5.57 -17.77 8.99
N LEU A 24 6.78 -18.33 8.98
CA LEU A 24 7.94 -17.65 9.55
C LEU A 24 8.25 -16.36 8.78
N ARG A 25 8.27 -16.41 7.45
CA ARG A 25 8.52 -15.24 6.60
C ARG A 25 7.49 -14.14 6.84
N ALA A 26 6.22 -14.50 7.04
CA ALA A 26 5.17 -13.54 7.36
C ALA A 26 5.44 -12.86 8.72
N ILE A 27 5.78 -13.62 9.76
CA ILE A 27 6.12 -13.09 11.09
C ILE A 27 7.34 -12.17 10.99
N LEU A 28 8.40 -12.62 10.31
CA LEU A 28 9.61 -11.82 10.13
C LEU A 28 9.33 -10.54 9.34
N GLY A 29 8.44 -10.59 8.36
CA GLY A 29 7.95 -9.42 7.65
C GLY A 29 7.27 -8.41 8.57
N VAL A 30 6.32 -8.86 9.40
CA VAL A 30 5.63 -8.00 10.37
C VAL A 30 6.63 -7.39 11.36
N LEU A 31 7.52 -8.20 11.94
CA LEU A 31 8.53 -7.73 12.88
C LEU A 31 9.49 -6.73 12.24
N THR A 32 9.91 -6.97 11.00
CA THR A 32 10.79 -6.04 10.25
C THR A 32 10.09 -4.71 10.01
N ALA A 33 8.82 -4.71 9.58
CA ALA A 33 8.06 -3.48 9.36
C ALA A 33 7.84 -2.70 10.67
N LEU A 34 7.58 -3.42 11.77
CA LEU A 34 7.42 -2.83 13.10
C LEU A 34 8.71 -2.19 13.60
N LEU A 35 9.83 -2.92 13.54
CA LEU A 35 11.15 -2.43 13.94
C LEU A 35 11.55 -1.20 13.12
N MET A 36 11.34 -1.24 11.80
CA MET A 36 11.57 -0.10 10.92
C MET A 36 10.74 1.12 11.34
N SER A 37 9.46 0.90 11.69
CA SER A 37 8.58 1.98 12.15
C SER A 37 9.03 2.57 13.48
N PHE A 38 9.54 1.76 14.42
CA PHE A 38 10.06 2.26 15.69
C PHE A 38 11.41 2.97 15.58
N ILE A 39 12.28 2.53 14.67
CA ILE A 39 13.59 3.17 14.47
C ILE A 39 13.45 4.47 13.67
N ILE A 40 12.72 4.42 12.54
CA ILE A 40 12.62 5.56 11.61
C ILE A 40 11.54 6.55 12.06
N GLY A 41 10.49 6.08 12.73
CA GLY A 41 9.36 6.90 13.15
C GLY A 41 9.75 8.14 13.94
N PRO A 42 10.52 8.03 15.04
CA PRO A 42 10.96 9.19 15.81
C PRO A 42 11.77 10.19 15.00
N MET A 43 12.66 9.71 14.12
CA MET A 43 13.46 10.57 13.22
C MET A 43 12.55 11.33 12.25
N MET A 44 11.59 10.64 11.65
CA MET A 44 10.64 11.24 10.72
C MET A 44 9.76 12.28 11.41
N ILE A 45 9.21 11.95 12.59
CA ILE A 45 8.38 12.87 13.39
C ILE A 45 9.17 14.14 13.73
N ARG A 46 10.42 14.00 14.18
CA ARG A 46 11.28 15.15 14.50
C ARG A 46 11.53 16.03 13.28
N GLN A 47 11.78 15.42 12.12
CA GLN A 47 12.02 16.14 10.87
C GLN A 47 10.78 16.87 10.37
N LEU A 48 9.59 16.25 10.49
CA LEU A 48 8.32 16.84 10.09
C LEU A 48 7.90 17.98 11.04
N SER A 49 8.10 17.79 12.34
CA SER A 49 7.87 18.81 13.37
C SER A 49 8.79 20.02 13.18
N PHE A 50 10.08 19.79 12.88
CA PHE A 50 11.05 20.86 12.62
C PHE A 50 10.69 21.71 11.39
N ARG A 51 10.12 21.11 10.35
CA ARG A 51 9.69 21.81 9.13
C ARG A 51 8.37 22.58 9.29
N GLN A 52 7.82 22.68 10.51
CA GLN A 52 6.54 23.33 10.81
C GLN A 52 5.41 22.89 9.88
N ILE A 53 5.41 21.62 9.51
CA ILE A 53 4.34 20.97 8.75
C ILE A 53 3.19 20.66 9.72
N GLY A 54 2.66 21.71 10.34
CA GLY A 54 1.43 21.67 11.12
C GLY A 54 0.25 21.88 10.19
N GLN A 55 -0.81 21.09 10.35
CA GLN A 55 -2.07 21.31 9.64
C GLN A 55 -2.54 22.77 9.80
N GLN A 56 -2.64 23.50 8.69
CA GLN A 56 -3.42 24.74 8.61
C GLN A 56 -4.89 24.36 8.82
N ILE A 57 -5.47 24.80 9.93
CA ILE A 57 -6.82 24.46 10.35
C ILE A 57 -7.79 25.24 9.45
N ARG A 58 -8.86 24.60 8.99
CA ARG A 58 -9.97 25.31 8.35
C ARG A 58 -10.69 26.14 9.43
N ASP A 59 -10.83 27.44 9.21
CA ASP A 59 -11.54 28.36 10.12
C ASP A 59 -13.03 27.99 10.31
N ASP A 60 -13.56 27.13 9.43
CA ASP A 60 -14.95 26.69 9.34
C ASP A 60 -15.29 25.39 10.12
N GLY A 61 -14.45 24.96 11.08
CA GLY A 61 -14.63 23.72 11.88
C GLY A 61 -14.93 23.92 13.39
N PRO A 62 -15.53 22.92 14.09
CA PRO A 62 -15.81 23.01 15.54
C PRO A 62 -14.53 23.16 16.39
N GLU A 63 -14.58 23.88 17.51
CA GLU A 63 -13.43 24.16 18.40
C GLU A 63 -12.67 22.92 18.88
N SER A 64 -13.32 21.74 18.94
CA SER A 64 -12.67 20.47 19.28
C SER A 64 -11.60 20.05 18.25
N HIS A 65 -11.71 20.50 16.99
CA HIS A 65 -10.73 20.23 15.93
C HIS A 65 -9.47 21.11 16.03
N LEU A 66 -9.48 22.17 16.85
CA LEU A 66 -8.29 22.99 17.12
C LEU A 66 -7.21 22.21 17.91
N SER A 67 -7.59 21.17 18.65
CA SER A 67 -6.67 20.33 19.42
C SER A 67 -5.74 19.44 18.58
N LYS A 68 -6.02 19.29 17.26
CA LYS A 68 -5.15 18.56 16.31
C LYS A 68 -4.05 19.45 15.71
N ALA A 69 -4.03 20.74 16.07
CA ALA A 69 -3.01 21.69 15.66
C ALA A 69 -1.60 21.17 15.99
N GLY A 70 -0.74 21.05 14.97
CA GLY A 70 0.67 20.71 15.17
C GLY A 70 1.02 19.23 15.16
N THR A 71 0.07 18.29 14.99
CA THR A 71 0.45 16.90 14.66
C THR A 71 0.91 16.81 13.20
N PRO A 72 2.14 16.30 12.94
CA PRO A 72 2.68 16.26 11.59
C PRO A 72 1.85 15.34 10.69
N THR A 73 1.43 15.86 9.54
CA THR A 73 0.82 15.07 8.47
C THR A 73 1.92 14.42 7.63
N MET A 74 1.62 13.30 6.95
CA MET A 74 2.56 12.40 6.24
C MET A 74 3.09 11.17 7.01
N GLY A 75 2.48 10.79 8.14
CA GLY A 75 2.76 9.50 8.80
C GLY A 75 2.64 8.27 7.87
N GLY A 76 1.77 8.34 6.86
CA GLY A 76 1.61 7.29 5.85
C GLY A 76 2.88 6.99 5.05
N ALA A 77 3.79 7.95 4.87
CA ALA A 77 5.06 7.71 4.17
C ALA A 77 5.93 6.70 4.92
N LEU A 78 5.97 6.76 6.25
CA LEU A 78 6.68 5.78 7.09
C LEU A 78 6.11 4.38 6.89
N ILE A 79 4.78 4.26 6.91
CA ILE A 79 4.09 2.99 6.75
C ILE A 79 4.40 2.39 5.37
N LEU A 80 4.34 3.20 4.30
CA LEU A 80 4.65 2.76 2.94
C LEU A 80 6.09 2.27 2.81
N VAL A 81 7.05 3.00 3.38
CA VAL A 81 8.46 2.59 3.37
C VAL A 81 8.65 1.29 4.15
N ALA A 82 8.05 1.18 5.34
CA ALA A 82 8.16 -0.02 6.18
C ALA A 82 7.56 -1.26 5.48
N ILE A 83 6.38 -1.12 4.86
CA ILE A 83 5.75 -2.17 4.06
C ILE A 83 6.65 -2.54 2.88
N ALA A 84 7.08 -1.56 2.07
CA ALA A 84 7.85 -1.83 0.87
C ALA A 84 9.18 -2.55 1.18
N VAL A 85 9.93 -2.07 2.16
CA VAL A 85 11.19 -2.70 2.56
C VAL A 85 10.94 -4.10 3.10
N SER A 86 9.97 -4.28 3.99
CA SER A 86 9.65 -5.59 4.57
C SER A 86 9.24 -6.61 3.50
N THR A 87 8.36 -6.21 2.58
CA THR A 87 7.93 -7.05 1.45
C THR A 87 9.12 -7.41 0.56
N LEU A 88 9.97 -6.46 0.17
CA LEU A 88 11.12 -6.75 -0.68
C LEU A 88 12.15 -7.70 -0.03
N LEU A 89 12.25 -7.69 1.30
CA LEU A 89 13.15 -8.57 2.05
C LEU A 89 12.60 -10.00 2.10
N TRP A 90 11.35 -10.17 2.53
CA TRP A 90 10.77 -11.46 2.96
C TRP A 90 9.78 -12.10 1.97
N ALA A 91 9.24 -11.34 1.03
CA ALA A 91 8.28 -11.84 0.05
C ALA A 91 9.00 -12.56 -1.10
N ASP A 92 8.27 -13.44 -1.79
CA ASP A 92 8.78 -14.11 -2.98
C ASP A 92 8.55 -13.22 -4.19
N LEU A 93 9.62 -12.64 -4.72
CA LEU A 93 9.55 -11.66 -5.80
C LEU A 93 9.27 -12.30 -7.16
N ALA A 94 9.27 -13.64 -7.26
CA ALA A 94 8.79 -14.35 -8.44
C ALA A 94 7.26 -14.34 -8.53
N ASN A 95 6.57 -14.09 -7.42
CA ASN A 95 5.12 -14.03 -7.38
C ASN A 95 4.62 -12.67 -7.89
N ARG A 96 3.93 -12.69 -9.04
CA ARG A 96 3.32 -11.50 -9.65
C ARG A 96 2.35 -10.75 -8.74
N TYR A 97 1.62 -11.43 -7.85
CA TYR A 97 0.64 -10.81 -6.97
C TYR A 97 1.29 -9.87 -5.96
N ILE A 98 2.51 -10.19 -5.52
CA ILE A 98 3.29 -9.34 -4.62
C ILE A 98 3.60 -8.01 -5.32
N TRP A 99 4.01 -8.05 -6.59
CA TRP A 99 4.26 -6.83 -7.36
C TRP A 99 3.01 -6.01 -7.60
N VAL A 100 1.89 -6.65 -7.96
CA VAL A 100 0.62 -5.94 -8.16
C VAL A 100 0.22 -5.19 -6.90
N VAL A 101 0.18 -5.86 -5.75
CA VAL A 101 -0.22 -5.24 -4.48
C VAL A 101 0.76 -4.14 -4.07
N LEU A 102 2.07 -4.38 -4.21
CA LEU A 102 3.09 -3.40 -3.86
C LEU A 102 2.98 -2.14 -4.74
N LEU A 103 2.83 -2.30 -6.05
CA LEU A 103 2.72 -1.18 -6.99
C LEU A 103 1.44 -0.39 -6.79
N VAL A 104 0.30 -1.04 -6.56
CA VAL A 104 -0.96 -0.36 -6.23
C VAL A 104 -0.80 0.43 -4.93
N THR A 105 -0.29 -0.21 -3.87
CA THR A 105 -0.08 0.43 -2.57
C THR A 105 0.82 1.66 -2.68
N LEU A 106 1.95 1.54 -3.40
CA LEU A 106 2.88 2.64 -3.61
C LEU A 106 2.30 3.75 -4.50
N SER A 107 1.52 3.41 -5.53
CA SER A 107 0.90 4.39 -6.42
C SER A 107 -0.14 5.24 -5.68
N PHE A 108 -1.03 4.59 -4.93
CA PHE A 108 -2.03 5.28 -4.10
C PHE A 108 -1.37 6.07 -2.95
N GLY A 109 -0.32 5.50 -2.36
CA GLY A 109 0.52 6.18 -1.40
C GLY A 109 1.18 7.45 -1.95
N ALA A 110 1.71 7.39 -3.18
CA ALA A 110 2.30 8.54 -3.87
C ALA A 110 1.24 9.61 -4.18
N ILE A 111 0.05 9.22 -4.65
CA ILE A 111 -1.06 10.15 -4.89
C ILE A 111 -1.44 10.87 -3.59
N GLY A 112 -1.58 10.14 -2.48
CA GLY A 112 -1.86 10.72 -1.16
C GLY A 112 -0.74 11.62 -0.66
N TRP A 113 0.52 11.23 -0.87
CA TRP A 113 1.67 12.05 -0.50
C TRP A 113 1.72 13.37 -1.28
N VAL A 114 1.45 13.35 -2.60
CA VAL A 114 1.39 14.57 -3.42
C VAL A 114 0.25 15.48 -2.98
N ASP A 115 -0.91 14.91 -2.63
CA ASP A 115 -2.06 15.65 -2.10
C ASP A 115 -1.69 16.39 -0.81
N ASP A 116 -1.08 15.69 0.16
CA ASP A 116 -0.64 16.28 1.42
C ASP A 116 0.50 17.27 1.24
N TYR A 117 1.47 16.98 0.37
CA TYR A 117 2.58 17.88 0.06
C TYR A 117 2.08 19.22 -0.51
N ARG A 118 1.07 19.20 -1.40
CA ARG A 118 0.49 20.44 -1.93
C ARG A 118 -0.19 21.27 -0.85
N LYS A 119 -0.95 20.67 0.07
CA LYS A 119 -1.59 21.41 1.18
C LYS A 119 -0.56 22.17 2.02
N ILE A 120 0.60 21.55 2.22
CA ILE A 120 1.71 22.12 3.00
C ILE A 120 2.39 23.26 2.23
N VAL A 121 2.76 23.04 0.97
CA VAL A 121 3.48 24.03 0.15
C VAL A 121 2.63 25.25 -0.16
N TYR A 122 1.34 25.06 -0.45
CA TYR A 122 0.43 26.15 -0.78
C TYR A 122 -0.26 26.77 0.44
N GLY A 123 0.04 26.29 1.65
CA GLY A 123 -0.46 26.84 2.91
C GLY A 123 -1.99 26.92 3.01
N ASN A 124 -2.70 26.03 2.31
CA ASN A 124 -4.16 26.02 2.29
C ASN A 124 -4.69 24.60 2.41
N SER A 125 -5.96 24.49 2.80
CA SER A 125 -6.62 23.19 3.00
C SER A 125 -6.97 22.47 1.69
N LYS A 126 -6.77 23.12 0.52
CA LYS A 126 -7.08 22.54 -0.79
C LYS A 126 -5.86 21.75 -1.28
N GLY A 127 -6.00 20.43 -1.30
CA GLY A 127 -5.02 19.52 -1.89
C GLY A 127 -5.12 19.46 -3.43
N LEU A 128 -4.90 18.28 -3.99
CA LEU A 128 -5.20 17.98 -5.38
C LEU A 128 -6.67 18.29 -5.70
N SER A 129 -6.94 18.74 -6.92
CA SER A 129 -8.32 18.80 -7.40
C SER A 129 -8.92 17.39 -7.40
N ALA A 130 -10.20 17.27 -7.03
CA ALA A 130 -10.89 15.98 -6.99
C ALA A 130 -10.75 15.22 -8.32
N ALA A 131 -10.86 15.94 -9.45
CA ALA A 131 -10.67 15.38 -10.79
C ALA A 131 -9.24 14.83 -11.03
N ALA A 132 -8.19 15.53 -10.56
CA ALA A 132 -6.83 15.04 -10.70
C ALA A 132 -6.58 13.82 -9.81
N LYS A 133 -7.04 13.85 -8.56
CA LYS A 133 -6.87 12.72 -7.62
C LYS A 133 -7.57 11.48 -8.15
N TYR A 134 -8.82 11.63 -8.56
CA TYR A 134 -9.60 10.55 -9.14
C TYR A 134 -9.03 10.07 -10.47
N GLY A 135 -8.48 10.96 -11.30
CA GLY A 135 -7.81 10.61 -12.55
C GLY A 135 -6.60 9.69 -12.34
N TRP A 136 -5.72 10.02 -11.39
CA TRP A 136 -4.57 9.18 -11.05
C TRP A 136 -4.95 7.85 -10.41
N GLN A 137 -5.92 7.86 -9.48
CA GLN A 137 -6.45 6.62 -8.89
C GLN A 137 -7.08 5.72 -9.96
N SER A 138 -7.81 6.33 -10.90
CA SER A 138 -8.47 5.63 -12.01
C SER A 138 -7.45 4.99 -12.94
N LEU A 139 -6.39 5.71 -13.29
CA LEU A 139 -5.32 5.17 -14.11
C LEU A 139 -4.65 3.96 -13.44
N ALA A 140 -4.28 4.07 -12.16
CA ALA A 140 -3.65 2.99 -11.42
C ALA A 140 -4.57 1.76 -11.30
N ALA A 141 -5.86 1.96 -11.03
CA ALA A 141 -6.84 0.89 -10.92
C ALA A 141 -7.13 0.20 -12.27
N LEU A 142 -7.25 0.96 -13.36
CA LEU A 142 -7.45 0.42 -14.71
C LEU A 142 -6.24 -0.39 -15.18
N VAL A 143 -5.03 0.14 -15.00
CA VAL A 143 -3.78 -0.59 -15.33
C VAL A 143 -3.71 -1.90 -14.54
N THR A 144 -4.07 -1.87 -13.26
CA THR A 144 -4.10 -3.06 -12.40
C THR A 144 -5.14 -4.07 -12.87
N GLY A 145 -6.37 -3.64 -13.14
CA GLY A 145 -7.45 -4.51 -13.61
C GLY A 145 -7.12 -5.15 -14.97
N LEU A 146 -6.57 -4.37 -15.90
CA LEU A 146 -6.09 -4.88 -17.19
C LEU A 146 -4.97 -5.90 -17.01
N TYR A 147 -3.97 -5.59 -16.20
CA TYR A 147 -2.87 -6.50 -15.94
C TYR A 147 -3.37 -7.82 -15.36
N LEU A 148 -4.20 -7.78 -14.30
CA LEU A 148 -4.74 -8.98 -13.67
C LEU A 148 -5.60 -9.81 -14.65
N TYR A 149 -6.41 -9.15 -15.48
CA TYR A 149 -7.24 -9.82 -16.47
C TYR A 149 -6.41 -10.55 -17.53
N TYR A 150 -5.40 -9.89 -18.11
CA TYR A 150 -4.56 -10.50 -19.15
C TYR A 150 -3.51 -11.46 -18.60
N ALA A 151 -3.08 -11.26 -17.35
CA ALA A 151 -2.17 -12.18 -16.69
C ALA A 151 -2.90 -13.44 -16.22
N ALA A 152 -4.23 -13.46 -16.15
CA ALA A 152 -4.98 -14.58 -15.60
C ALA A 152 -4.59 -15.91 -16.24
N GLN A 153 -4.20 -16.90 -15.42
CA GLN A 153 -3.78 -18.22 -15.89
C GLN A 153 -4.88 -19.27 -15.75
N SER A 154 -5.90 -18.99 -14.94
CA SER A 154 -7.06 -19.85 -14.77
C SER A 154 -8.35 -19.03 -14.75
N PRO A 155 -9.49 -19.61 -15.18
CA PRO A 155 -10.79 -18.93 -15.12
C PRO A 155 -11.14 -18.41 -13.72
N ALA A 156 -10.79 -19.19 -12.70
CA ALA A 156 -11.01 -18.88 -11.28
C ALA A 156 -10.39 -17.56 -10.82
N GLU A 157 -9.34 -17.06 -11.48
CA GLU A 157 -8.72 -15.76 -11.13
C GLU A 157 -9.58 -14.56 -11.56
N THR A 158 -10.53 -14.78 -12.48
CA THR A 158 -11.42 -13.74 -13.04
C THR A 158 -12.90 -13.93 -12.68
N GLU A 159 -13.20 -14.96 -11.89
CA GLU A 159 -14.54 -15.26 -11.41
C GLU A 159 -14.86 -14.51 -10.13
N LEU A 160 -16.11 -14.06 -10.01
CA LEU A 160 -16.64 -13.53 -8.77
C LEU A 160 -17.18 -14.69 -7.92
N ILE A 161 -16.44 -15.01 -6.86
CA ILE A 161 -16.87 -16.00 -5.87
C ILE A 161 -17.93 -15.36 -4.98
N VAL A 162 -19.12 -15.97 -4.91
CA VAL A 162 -20.17 -15.52 -3.99
C VAL A 162 -19.93 -16.16 -2.63
N PRO A 163 -19.70 -15.36 -1.56
CA PRO A 163 -19.47 -15.93 -0.23
C PRO A 163 -20.68 -16.77 0.20
N PHE A 164 -20.45 -17.73 1.10
CA PHE A 164 -21.44 -18.71 1.61
C PHE A 164 -21.88 -19.80 0.63
N PHE A 165 -21.65 -19.64 -0.68
CA PHE A 165 -21.92 -20.66 -1.68
C PHE A 165 -20.60 -21.20 -2.24
N LYS A 166 -20.38 -22.52 -2.12
CA LYS A 166 -19.10 -23.14 -2.53
C LYS A 166 -18.96 -23.31 -4.05
N ASP A 167 -20.08 -23.45 -4.74
CA ASP A 167 -20.12 -23.80 -6.16
C ASP A 167 -20.58 -22.63 -7.05
N VAL A 168 -20.84 -21.46 -6.46
CA VAL A 168 -21.28 -20.26 -7.19
C VAL A 168 -20.07 -19.38 -7.47
N ALA A 169 -19.52 -19.54 -8.68
CA ALA A 169 -18.48 -18.69 -9.24
C ALA A 169 -19.00 -18.07 -10.54
N ILE A 170 -19.14 -16.75 -10.57
CA ILE A 170 -19.71 -16.02 -11.71
C ILE A 170 -18.55 -15.57 -12.62
N PRO A 171 -18.44 -16.09 -13.86
CA PRO A 171 -17.41 -15.65 -14.78
C PRO A 171 -17.70 -14.22 -15.24
N LEU A 172 -16.86 -13.27 -14.83
CA LEU A 172 -17.07 -11.85 -15.14
C LEU A 172 -16.63 -11.49 -16.56
N GLY A 173 -15.68 -12.22 -17.14
CA GLY A 173 -15.04 -11.83 -18.40
C GLY A 173 -14.51 -10.39 -18.32
N ALA A 174 -14.80 -9.57 -19.33
CA ALA A 174 -14.36 -8.17 -19.36
C ALA A 174 -14.93 -7.31 -18.20
N TRP A 175 -16.06 -7.70 -17.59
CA TRP A 175 -16.60 -7.00 -16.41
C TRP A 175 -15.68 -7.09 -15.19
N TYR A 176 -14.75 -8.04 -15.17
CA TYR A 176 -13.72 -8.14 -14.13
C TYR A 176 -12.95 -6.83 -13.95
N ILE A 177 -12.57 -6.19 -15.06
CA ILE A 177 -11.81 -4.93 -15.03
C ILE A 177 -12.62 -3.82 -14.36
N VAL A 178 -13.93 -3.76 -14.65
CA VAL A 178 -14.85 -2.79 -14.05
C VAL A 178 -15.02 -3.04 -12.55
N VAL A 179 -15.15 -4.31 -12.15
CA VAL A 179 -15.25 -4.68 -10.73
C VAL A 179 -13.97 -4.32 -9.98
N VAL A 180 -12.80 -4.68 -10.50
CA VAL A 180 -11.50 -4.32 -9.91
C VAL A 180 -11.37 -2.80 -9.77
N TYR A 181 -11.74 -2.06 -10.82
CA TYR A 181 -11.73 -0.60 -10.79
C TYR A 181 -12.58 -0.04 -9.66
N LEU A 182 -13.84 -0.48 -9.56
CA LEU A 182 -14.77 -0.01 -8.53
C LEU A 182 -14.29 -0.37 -7.13
N VAL A 183 -13.76 -1.58 -6.92
CA VAL A 183 -13.26 -2.02 -5.62
C VAL A 183 -12.02 -1.23 -5.22
N VAL A 184 -11.04 -1.07 -6.11
CA VAL A 184 -9.77 -0.40 -5.79
C VAL A 184 -9.99 1.10 -5.57
N VAL A 185 -10.69 1.78 -6.47
CA VAL A 185 -10.97 3.22 -6.34
C VAL A 185 -11.96 3.48 -5.21
N GLY A 186 -12.98 2.63 -5.06
CA GLY A 186 -14.00 2.74 -4.01
C GLY A 186 -13.45 2.51 -2.61
N SER A 187 -12.53 1.55 -2.43
CA SER A 187 -11.92 1.29 -1.11
C SER A 187 -10.91 2.37 -0.70
N SER A 188 -10.40 3.17 -1.65
CA SER A 188 -9.40 4.20 -1.37
C SER A 188 -10.00 5.57 -0.99
N ASN A 189 -11.27 5.83 -1.32
CA ASN A 189 -11.89 7.14 -1.14
C ASN A 189 -12.76 7.17 0.12
#